data_AF-A0A2V7FGU2-F1
#
_entry.id   AF-A0A2V7FGU2-F1
#
_cell.length_a   1.000
_cell.length_b   1.000
_cell.length_c   1.000
_cell.angle_alpha   90.00
_cell.angle_beta   90.00
_cell.angle_gamma   90.00
#
_symmetry.space_group_name_H-M   'P 1'
#
loop_
_entity.id
_entity.type
_entity.pdbx_description
1 polymer ?
#
loop_
_entity_poly.entity_id
_entity_poly.type
_entity_poly.pdbx_seq_one_letter_code
_entity_poly.pdbx_strand_id
1 'polypeptide(L)' 'MRLVRYTNSLVGINPTQIDYSDYRDVSGVKLPYRWIVTWTDGRSTIELSELRANVPIDATKFAKPNPIPPKGASR' A
#
# COMPACT_ATOMS: atom_id res chain seq x y z
N MET A 1 13.18 -8.20 7.29
CA MET A 1 13.88 -7.78 6.05
C MET A 1 13.84 -6.26 5.96
N ARG A 2 14.87 -5.62 5.41
CA ARG A 2 14.89 -4.16 5.17
C ARG A 2 15.06 -3.88 3.68
N LEU A 3 14.25 -2.96 3.17
CA LEU A 3 14.41 -2.36 1.85
C LEU A 3 14.62 -0.86 2.02
N VAL A 4 15.59 -0.31 1.29
CA VAL A 4 15.79 1.14 1.17
C VAL A 4 15.70 1.49 -0.30
N ARG A 5 14.84 2.45 -0.65
CA ARG A 5 14.73 3.01 -1.99
C ARG A 5 15.06 4.49 -1.97
N TYR A 6 15.63 4.96 -3.06
CA TYR A 6 16.02 6.36 -3.25
C TYR A 6 15.32 6.90 -4.48
N THR A 7 14.63 8.03 -4.34
CA THR A 7 13.97 8.73 -5.44
C THR A 7 14.64 10.07 -5.66
N ASN A 8 15.03 10.37 -6.90
CA ASN A 8 15.54 11.70 -7.25
C ASN A 8 14.41 12.73 -7.23
N SER A 9 14.64 13.87 -6.59
CA SER A 9 13.72 15.02 -6.58
C SER A 9 14.48 16.31 -6.90
N LEU A 10 13.74 17.40 -7.19
CA LEU A 10 14.33 18.71 -7.47
C LEU A 10 15.18 19.27 -6.31
N VAL A 11 14.98 18.77 -5.09
CA VAL A 11 15.66 19.21 -3.86
C VAL A 11 16.66 18.17 -3.33
N GLY A 12 16.97 17.12 -4.10
CA GLY A 12 17.91 16.07 -3.72
C GLY A 12 17.29 14.67 -3.63
N ILE A 13 18.05 13.73 -3.08
CA ILE A 13 17.63 12.33 -2.95
C ILE A 13 16.63 12.20 -1.79
N ASN A 14 15.44 11.66 -2.07
CA ASN A 14 14.42 11.33 -1.08
C ASN A 14 14.47 9.83 -0.74
N PRO A 15 14.90 9.44 0.48
CA PRO A 15 14.92 8.04 0.89
C PRO A 15 13.57 7.58 1.42
N THR A 16 13.21 6.33 1.12
CA THR A 16 12.19 5.58 1.86
C THR A 16 12.80 4.29 2.39
N GLN A 17 12.62 4.02 3.67
CA GLN A 17 12.98 2.75 4.30
C GLN A 17 11.72 1.96 4.62
N ILE A 18 11.74 0.66 4.32
CA ILE A 18 10.67 -0.28 4.66
C ILE A 18 11.25 -1.43 5.46
N ASP A 19 10.75 -1.60 6.68
CA ASP A 19 11.13 -2.65 7.61
C ASP A 19 10.00 -3.67 7.70
N TYR A 20 10.20 -4.85 7.12
CA TYR A 20 9.25 -5.96 7.12
C TYR A 20 9.52 -6.93 8.28
N SER A 21 8.44 -7.40 8.91
CA SER A 21 8.44 -8.27 10.07
C SER A 21 7.21 -9.19 10.07
N ASP A 22 7.17 -10.13 11.02
CA ASP A 22 6.06 -11.09 11.20
C ASP A 22 5.75 -11.86 9.90
N TYR A 23 6.74 -12.59 9.39
CA TYR A 23 6.57 -13.40 8.20
C TYR A 23 5.81 -14.68 8.52
N ARG A 24 4.71 -14.91 7.80
CA ARG A 24 3.86 -16.09 7.97
C ARG A 24 3.74 -16.85 6.66
N ASP A 25 3.49 -18.15 6.76
CA ASP A 25 3.19 -18.96 5.58
C ASP A 25 1.75 -18.69 5.12
N VAL A 26 1.60 -18.27 3.87
CA VAL A 26 0.29 -18.19 3.22
C VAL A 26 0.39 -18.87 1.87
N SER A 27 -0.27 -20.03 1.75
CA SER A 27 -0.27 -20.85 0.53
C SER A 27 1.13 -21.20 0.02
N GLY A 28 2.06 -21.52 0.95
CA GLY A 28 3.43 -21.92 0.61
C GLY A 28 4.41 -20.78 0.38
N VAL A 29 3.97 -19.52 0.53
CA VAL A 29 4.82 -18.32 0.40
C VAL A 29 4.94 -17.62 1.75
N LYS A 30 6.16 -17.24 2.14
CA LYS A 30 6.40 -16.43 3.34
C LYS A 30 6.07 -14.96 3.07
N LEU A 31 4.97 -14.47 3.64
CA LEU A 31 4.49 -13.09 3.48
C LEU A 31 4.55 -12.32 4.81
N PRO A 32 4.95 -11.03 4.80
CA PRO A 32 5.00 -10.21 6.00
C PRO A 32 3.59 -9.76 6.42
N TYR A 33 3.28 -9.87 7.72
CA TYR A 33 2.05 -9.37 8.33
C TYR A 33 2.22 -8.00 8.98
N ARG A 34 3.46 -7.50 9.07
CA ARG A 34 3.75 -6.18 9.63
C ARG A 34 4.89 -5.50 8.89
N TRP A 35 4.72 -4.22 8.57
CA TRP A 35 5.84 -3.40 8.12
C TRP A 35 5.73 -1.95 8.55
N ILE A 36 6.89 -1.31 8.70
CA ILE A 36 7.01 0.13 8.98
C ILE A 36 7.63 0.78 7.75
N VAL A 37 6.96 1.79 7.21
CA VAL A 37 7.47 2.64 6.14
C VAL A 37 7.88 3.96 6.76
N THR A 38 9.14 4.35 6.58
CA THR A 38 9.68 5.65 7.01
C THR A 38 10.14 6.41 5.77
N TRP A 39 9.71 7.66 5.64
CA TRP A 39 10.10 8.58 4.57
C TRP A 39 10.46 9.94 5.16
N THR A 40 10.87 10.89 4.33
CA THR A 40 11.52 12.14 4.76
C THR A 40 10.78 12.90 5.87
N ASP A 41 9.45 12.99 5.79
CA ASP A 41 8.64 13.78 6.72
C ASP A 41 7.71 12.92 7.59
N GLY A 42 7.86 11.59 7.59
CA GLY A 42 6.93 10.76 8.34
C GLY A 42 7.19 9.27 8.37
N ARG A 43 6.28 8.57 9.04
CA ARG A 43 6.24 7.11 9.09
C ARG A 43 4.81 6.58 9.11
N SER A 44 4.63 5.36 8.63
CA SER A 44 3.41 4.57 8.81
C SER A 44 3.76 3.17 9.30
N THR A 45 2.94 2.66 10.21
CA THR A 45 2.96 1.26 10.63
C THR A 45 1.76 0.57 10.00
N ILE A 46 1.99 -0.52 9.30
CA ILE A 46 0.96 -1.36 8.70
C ILE A 46 0.99 -2.72 9.41
N GLU A 47 -0.18 -3.17 9.85
CA GLU A 47 -0.39 -4.50 10.45
C GLU A 47 -1.61 -5.14 9.78
N LEU A 48 -1.43 -6.37 9.30
CA LEU A 48 -2.49 -7.15 8.68
C LEU A 48 -3.08 -8.12 9.71
N SER A 49 -4.40 -8.12 9.84
CA SER A 49 -5.11 -9.13 10.61
C SER A 49 -5.32 -10.42 9.82
N GLU A 50 -5.53 -10.30 8.51
CA GLU A 50 -5.84 -11.42 7.63
C GLU A 50 -5.23 -11.21 6.23
N LEU A 51 -4.72 -12.29 5.64
CA LEU A 51 -4.24 -12.34 4.27
C LEU A 51 -4.69 -13.66 3.63
N ARG A 52 -5.34 -13.59 2.48
CA ARG A 52 -5.78 -14.76 1.72
C ARG A 52 -5.23 -14.69 0.29
N ALA A 53 -4.52 -15.73 -0.14
CA ALA A 53 -3.97 -15.83 -1.49
C ALA A 53 -5.00 -16.42 -2.47
N ASN A 54 -4.97 -15.94 -3.71
CA ASN A 54 -5.74 -16.49 -4.84
C ASN A 54 -7.27 -16.61 -4.62
N VAL A 55 -7.85 -15.78 -3.75
CA VAL A 55 -9.31 -15.73 -3.59
C VAL A 55 -9.92 -15.08 -4.83
N PRO A 56 -10.97 -15.65 -5.44
CA PRO A 56 -11.63 -15.03 -6.59
C PRO A 56 -12.23 -13.68 -6.21
N ILE A 57 -11.94 -12.66 -7.02
CA ILE A 57 -12.50 -11.32 -6.88
C ILE A 57 -13.35 -11.05 -8.12
N ASP A 58 -14.62 -10.69 -7.92
CA ASP A 58 -15.52 -10.31 -9.00
C ASP A 58 -14.94 -9.11 -9.79
N ALA A 59 -14.87 -9.26 -11.12
CA ALA A 59 -14.37 -8.26 -12.04
C ALA A 59 -15.13 -6.92 -11.95
N THR A 60 -16.41 -6.95 -11.54
CA THR A 60 -17.22 -5.74 -11.35
C THR A 60 -16.65 -4.80 -10.29
N LYS A 61 -15.88 -5.30 -9.31
CA LYS A 61 -15.20 -4.47 -8.30
C LYS A 61 -14.12 -3.56 -8.87
N PHE A 62 -13.63 -3.87 -10.06
CA PHE A 62 -12.64 -3.06 -10.79
C PHE A 62 -13.30 -2.19 -11.86
N ALA A 63 -14.63 -2.18 -11.97
CA ALA A 63 -15.33 -1.29 -12.88
C ALA A 63 -15.09 0.17 -12.48
N LYS A 64 -14.99 1.05 -13.46
CA LYS A 64 -14.87 2.49 -13.23
C LYS A 64 -16.09 2.96 -12.41
N PRO A 65 -15.89 3.69 -11.30
CA PRO A 65 -17.01 4.25 -10.55
C PRO A 65 -17.85 5.18 -11.41
N ASN A 66 -19.14 5.26 -11.12
CA ASN A 66 -20.00 6.25 -11.77
C ASN A 66 -19.44 7.66 -11.53
N PRO A 67 -19.48 8.54 -12.54
CA PRO A 67 -19.12 9.94 -12.35
C PRO A 67 -19.92 10.52 -11.19
N ILE A 68 -19.24 11.29 -10.34
CA ILE A 68 -19.93 12.09 -9.34
C ILE A 68 -20.81 13.08 -10.11
N PRO A 69 -22.14 13.14 -9.87
CA PRO A 69 -23.00 14.08 -10.57
C PRO A 69 -22.49 15.51 -10.36
N PRO A 70 -22.59 16.39 -11.36
CA PRO A 70 -22.14 17.77 -11.22
C PRO A 70 -22.86 18.39 -10.02
N LYS A 71 -22.08 18.99 -9.11
CA LYS A 71 -22.63 19.77 -8.01
C LYS A 71 -23.48 20.87 -8.64
N GLY A 72 -24.79 20.80 -8.45
CA GLY A 72 -25.73 21.73 -9.09
C GLY A 72 -25.27 23.16 -8.87
N ALA A 73 -25.14 23.92 -9.96
CA ALA A 73 -25.03 25.36 -9.85
C ALA A 73 -26.35 25.85 -9.26
N SER A 74 -26.35 26.21 -7.97
CA SER A 74 -27.40 27.07 -7.42
C SER A 74 -27.37 28.35 -8.24
N ARG A 75 -28.37 28.51 -9.09
CA ARG A 75 -28.70 29.78 -9.72
C ARG A 75 -29.80 30.44 -8.91
#